data_AF-A0AAW0XUW2-F1
#
_entry.id   AF-A0AAW0XUW2-F1
#
_cell.length_a   1.000
_cell.length_b   1.000
_cell.length_c   1.000
_cell.angle_alpha   90.00
_cell.angle_beta   90.00
_cell.angle_gamma   90.00
#
_symmetry.space_group_name_H-M   'P 1'
#
loop_
_entity.id
_entity.type
_entity.pdbx_description
1 polymer ?
#
loop_
_entity_poly.entity_id
_entity_poly.type
_entity_poly.pdbx_seq_one_letter_code
_entity_poly.pdbx_strand_id
1 'polypeptide(L)'
;MKVFSVFVIVTMATATVKGDVDVADYFPDVGEDLSIVTWGHAINSQEDLKKYIADPSIMMLEADVSAGHLTDQGPDDPLIPIMAHPPHQVSDLSLEMWIDQVIEANKVGKKKGAKLDFKDLSIVQQSLELLKSYTGQINFPLWLNADILKGPVLSGSIEPIDADKFLAWCSESFPQATLSVGWTTKFTSSDDDKGTYTKKMVEEMSDTLEKNTITQPITFPIRAAFIGRSLESLEWLVDAIPDSTITVWSSASDDIDVQALIALRDNVGHDVVYFDLPEKQQKAFDEAKVKSLTSAAAKFNFFPQNINAWATAGVALASALAALYLYE
;
A
#
# COMPACT_ATOMS: atom_id res chain seq x y z
N MET A 1 -30.61 -30.28 -53.99
CA MET A 1 -29.95 -30.63 -52.72
C MET A 1 -28.98 -29.52 -52.35
N LYS A 2 -29.35 -28.61 -51.45
CA LYS A 2 -28.43 -27.60 -50.90
C LYS A 2 -28.16 -27.98 -49.46
N VAL A 3 -26.93 -28.36 -49.18
CA VAL A 3 -26.45 -28.69 -47.83
C VAL A 3 -26.22 -27.37 -47.10
N PHE A 4 -26.96 -27.14 -46.02
CA PHE A 4 -26.68 -26.05 -45.09
C PHE A 4 -25.69 -26.57 -44.05
N SER A 5 -24.46 -26.07 -44.08
CA SER A 5 -23.50 -26.27 -42.99
C SER A 5 -23.92 -25.41 -41.82
N VAL A 6 -24.31 -26.04 -40.71
CA VAL A 6 -24.54 -25.38 -39.44
C VAL A 6 -23.17 -25.15 -38.79
N PHE A 7 -22.73 -23.90 -38.73
CA PHE A 7 -21.61 -23.51 -37.89
C PHE A 7 -22.11 -23.42 -36.44
N VAL A 8 -21.68 -24.36 -35.61
CA VAL A 8 -21.82 -24.24 -34.15
C VAL A 8 -20.71 -23.30 -33.69
N ILE A 9 -21.08 -22.05 -33.40
CA ILE A 9 -20.21 -21.11 -32.70
C ILE A 9 -20.23 -21.54 -31.22
N VAL A 10 -19.16 -22.20 -30.79
CA VAL A 10 -18.91 -22.40 -29.36
C VAL A 10 -18.35 -21.09 -28.82
N THR A 11 -19.22 -20.28 -28.21
CA THR A 11 -18.79 -19.12 -27.42
C THR A 11 -18.12 -19.67 -26.16
N MET A 12 -16.79 -19.74 -26.17
CA MET A 12 -16.01 -19.83 -24.94
C MET A 12 -16.30 -18.56 -24.14
N ALA A 13 -17.02 -18.70 -23.03
CA ALA A 13 -17.10 -17.64 -22.05
C ALA A 13 -15.69 -17.42 -21.49
N THR A 14 -15.00 -16.39 -21.99
CA THR A 14 -13.87 -15.82 -21.28
C THR A 14 -14.41 -15.37 -19.92
N ALA A 15 -13.98 -16.03 -18.84
CA ALA A 15 -14.16 -15.48 -17.51
C ALA A 15 -13.57 -14.06 -17.56
N THR A 16 -14.43 -13.05 -17.48
CA THR A 16 -14.01 -11.67 -17.25
C THR A 16 -13.22 -11.70 -15.95
N VAL A 17 -11.92 -11.41 -16.03
CA VAL A 17 -11.09 -11.12 -14.86
C VAL A 17 -11.86 -10.08 -14.07
N LYS A 18 -12.29 -10.44 -12.87
CA LYS A 18 -13.00 -9.52 -11.98
C LYS A 18 -12.02 -8.38 -11.72
N GLY A 19 -12.40 -7.17 -12.13
CA GLY A 19 -11.56 -5.98 -12.10
C GLY A 19 -11.04 -5.67 -10.70
N ASP A 20 -10.00 -4.83 -10.67
CA ASP A 20 -9.30 -4.21 -9.54
C ASP A 20 -10.11 -4.28 -8.24
N VAL A 21 -9.58 -4.99 -7.25
CA VAL A 21 -10.16 -4.99 -5.92
C VAL A 21 -9.50 -3.87 -5.14
N ASP A 22 -10.14 -2.70 -5.18
CA ASP A 22 -9.72 -1.53 -4.40
C ASP A 22 -9.83 -1.79 -2.88
N VAL A 23 -8.95 -1.16 -2.11
CA VAL A 23 -8.90 -1.34 -0.64
C VAL A 23 -10.16 -0.79 0.03
N ALA A 24 -10.63 0.40 -0.37
CA ALA A 24 -11.83 1.01 0.22
C ALA A 24 -13.10 0.23 -0.15
N ASP A 25 -13.17 -0.30 -1.38
CA ASP A 25 -14.27 -1.18 -1.80
C ASP A 25 -14.29 -2.51 -1.04
N TYR A 26 -13.11 -3.08 -0.77
CA TYR A 26 -12.99 -4.34 -0.06
C TYR A 26 -13.23 -4.21 1.46
N PHE A 27 -12.82 -3.07 2.03
CA PHE A 27 -12.99 -2.70 3.43
C PHE A 27 -13.90 -1.45 3.56
N PRO A 28 -15.22 -1.59 3.40
CA PRO A 28 -16.13 -0.44 3.34
C PRO A 28 -16.16 0.41 4.63
N ASP A 29 -15.74 -0.15 5.77
CA ASP A 29 -15.67 0.56 7.05
C ASP A 29 -14.56 1.62 7.08
N VAL A 30 -13.65 1.62 6.10
CA VAL A 30 -12.60 2.64 5.92
C VAL A 30 -13.20 3.98 5.46
N GLY A 31 -14.30 3.95 4.70
CA GLY A 31 -14.89 5.16 4.13
C GLY A 31 -13.89 5.99 3.32
N GLU A 32 -13.89 7.30 3.53
CA GLU A 32 -13.00 8.27 2.85
C GLU A 32 -11.72 8.57 3.66
N ASP A 33 -11.35 7.71 4.62
CA ASP A 33 -10.15 7.92 5.45
C ASP A 33 -9.24 6.68 5.45
N LEU A 34 -8.31 6.64 4.50
CA LEU A 34 -7.37 5.54 4.32
C LEU A 34 -6.44 5.32 5.51
N SER A 35 -6.33 6.29 6.42
CA SER A 35 -5.60 6.11 7.69
C SER A 35 -6.25 5.11 8.65
N ILE A 36 -7.47 4.64 8.36
CA ILE A 36 -8.16 3.58 9.11
C ILE A 36 -7.64 2.18 8.74
N VAL A 37 -7.04 2.01 7.56
CA VAL A 37 -6.49 0.72 7.14
C VAL A 37 -5.32 0.32 8.03
N THR A 38 -5.41 -0.89 8.57
CA THR A 38 -4.41 -1.47 9.48
C THR A 38 -3.55 -2.51 8.79
N TRP A 39 -2.32 -2.64 9.27
CA TRP A 39 -1.26 -3.41 8.62
C TRP A 39 -0.68 -4.45 9.57
N GLY A 40 -0.46 -5.65 9.07
CA GLY A 40 0.48 -6.60 9.64
C GLY A 40 1.78 -6.52 8.83
N HIS A 41 2.81 -5.94 9.43
CA HIS A 41 4.10 -5.65 8.80
C HIS A 41 5.08 -6.82 8.92
N ALA A 42 5.88 -7.05 7.87
CA ALA A 42 6.96 -8.03 7.79
C ALA A 42 6.55 -9.45 8.21
N ILE A 43 5.42 -9.94 7.69
CA ILE A 43 4.85 -11.26 8.01
C ILE A 43 5.63 -12.36 7.27
N ASN A 44 6.83 -12.63 7.77
CA ASN A 44 7.83 -13.49 7.12
C ASN A 44 7.95 -14.89 7.71
N SER A 45 7.06 -15.28 8.62
CA SER A 45 7.10 -16.59 9.29
C SER A 45 5.71 -17.23 9.35
N GLN A 46 5.66 -18.56 9.43
CA GLN A 46 4.39 -19.29 9.60
C GLN A 46 3.65 -18.86 10.88
N GLU A 47 4.40 -18.61 11.95
CA GLU A 47 3.85 -18.15 13.22
C GLU A 47 3.15 -16.79 13.07
N ASP A 48 3.84 -15.82 12.46
CA ASP A 48 3.28 -14.49 12.23
C ASP A 48 2.09 -14.55 11.28
N LEU A 49 2.19 -15.28 10.17
CA LEU A 49 1.09 -15.38 9.20
C LEU A 49 -0.18 -15.91 9.85
N LYS A 50 -0.07 -16.99 10.64
CA LYS A 50 -1.20 -17.54 11.38
C LYS A 50 -1.78 -16.54 12.39
N LYS A 51 -0.92 -15.82 13.11
CA LYS A 51 -1.31 -14.80 14.09
C LYS A 51 -2.09 -13.65 13.43
N TYR A 52 -1.54 -13.05 12.37
CA TYR A 52 -2.13 -11.87 11.71
C TYR A 52 -3.35 -12.21 10.85
N ILE A 53 -3.43 -13.42 10.28
CA ILE A 53 -4.68 -13.91 9.67
C ILE A 53 -5.80 -14.04 10.71
N ALA A 54 -5.48 -14.53 11.91
CA ALA A 54 -6.47 -14.73 12.96
C ALA A 54 -6.99 -13.42 13.56
N ASP A 55 -6.19 -12.36 13.56
CA ASP A 55 -6.52 -11.06 14.14
C ASP A 55 -7.52 -10.30 13.25
N PRO A 56 -8.77 -10.05 13.69
CA PRO A 56 -9.75 -9.34 12.87
C PRO A 56 -9.48 -7.84 12.73
N SER A 57 -8.59 -7.27 13.54
CA SER A 57 -8.24 -5.84 13.48
C SER A 57 -7.26 -5.52 12.37
N ILE A 58 -6.61 -6.51 11.75
CA ILE A 58 -5.60 -6.36 10.70
C ILE A 58 -6.25 -6.50 9.32
N MET A 59 -6.09 -5.51 8.45
CA MET A 59 -6.71 -5.51 7.12
C MET A 59 -5.75 -5.98 6.03
N MET A 60 -4.58 -5.36 5.95
CA MET A 60 -3.55 -5.66 4.93
C MET A 60 -2.42 -6.47 5.56
N LEU A 61 -1.99 -7.52 4.86
CA LEU A 61 -0.85 -8.35 5.24
C LEU A 61 0.32 -8.01 4.31
N GLU A 62 1.41 -7.51 4.89
CA GLU A 62 2.63 -7.18 4.18
C GLU A 62 3.72 -8.22 4.50
N ALA A 63 4.44 -8.67 3.48
CA ALA A 63 5.55 -9.60 3.63
C ALA A 63 6.65 -9.38 2.59
N ASP A 64 7.89 -9.62 3.01
CA ASP A 64 9.08 -9.43 2.19
C ASP A 64 9.34 -10.67 1.33
N VAL A 65 9.55 -10.51 0.03
CA VAL A 65 9.81 -11.60 -0.90
C VAL A 65 11.28 -11.58 -1.34
N SER A 66 12.00 -12.66 -1.02
CA SER A 66 13.41 -12.85 -1.38
C SER A 66 13.64 -14.20 -2.07
N ALA A 67 14.75 -14.30 -2.82
CA ALA A 67 15.25 -15.58 -3.30
C ALA A 67 15.92 -16.35 -2.15
N GLY A 68 15.50 -17.59 -1.91
CA GLY A 68 16.06 -18.39 -0.82
C GLY A 68 15.56 -19.82 -0.79
N HIS A 69 15.71 -20.45 0.37
CA HIS A 69 15.37 -21.85 0.62
C HIS A 69 14.36 -21.99 1.76
N LEU A 70 13.56 -23.04 1.74
CA LEU A 70 12.80 -23.47 2.92
C LEU A 70 13.74 -24.12 3.95
N THR A 71 13.32 -24.15 5.22
CA THR A 71 14.10 -24.75 6.33
C THR A 71 14.49 -26.21 6.13
N ASP A 72 13.76 -26.95 5.29
CA ASP A 72 14.00 -28.36 4.97
C ASP A 72 14.76 -28.58 3.65
N GLN A 73 15.08 -27.50 2.93
CA GLN A 73 15.88 -27.53 1.70
C GLN A 73 17.38 -27.38 1.99
N GLY A 74 18.19 -28.02 1.16
CA GLY A 74 19.64 -27.92 1.19
C GLY A 74 20.19 -26.81 0.28
N PRO A 75 21.48 -26.48 0.39
CA PRO A 75 22.11 -25.42 -0.42
C PRO A 75 22.11 -25.68 -1.94
N ASP A 76 21.98 -26.95 -2.34
CA ASP A 76 21.97 -27.37 -3.75
C ASP A 76 20.56 -27.35 -4.37
N ASP A 77 19.52 -27.15 -3.56
CA ASP A 77 18.15 -26.99 -4.06
C ASP A 77 18.01 -25.65 -4.80
N PRO A 78 17.11 -25.56 -5.81
CA PRO A 78 16.87 -24.32 -6.51
C PRO A 78 16.31 -23.26 -5.56
N LEU A 79 16.74 -22.01 -5.73
CA LEU A 79 16.15 -20.88 -5.03
C LEU A 79 14.68 -20.73 -5.44
N ILE A 80 13.83 -20.46 -4.47
CA ILE A 80 12.40 -20.19 -4.65
C ILE A 80 12.03 -18.86 -3.98
N PRO A 81 10.87 -18.27 -4.31
CA PRO A 81 10.35 -17.13 -3.56
C PRO A 81 9.97 -17.55 -2.15
N ILE A 82 10.67 -16.97 -1.18
CA ILE A 82 10.41 -17.15 0.25
C ILE A 82 10.03 -15.83 0.90
N MET A 83 9.28 -15.94 2.00
CA MET A 83 8.94 -14.80 2.85
C MET A 83 10.12 -14.53 3.77
N ALA A 84 10.93 -13.53 3.46
CA ALA A 84 12.14 -13.20 4.19
C ALA A 84 12.64 -11.79 3.85
N HIS A 85 12.96 -11.02 4.90
CA HIS A 85 13.73 -9.79 4.77
C HIS A 85 15.25 -10.10 4.76
N PRO A 86 16.05 -9.49 3.87
CA PRO A 86 17.51 -9.60 3.92
C PRO A 86 18.09 -9.23 5.31
N PRO A 87 19.17 -9.89 5.76
CA PRO A 87 19.99 -10.86 5.04
C PRO A 87 19.49 -12.31 5.13
N HIS A 88 18.27 -12.55 5.60
CA HIS A 88 17.74 -13.91 5.70
C HIS A 88 17.46 -14.49 4.31
N GLN A 89 17.98 -15.69 4.06
CA GLN A 89 17.81 -16.45 2.81
C GLN A 89 17.19 -17.84 3.07
N VAL A 90 16.76 -18.09 4.31
CA VAL A 90 16.06 -19.30 4.71
C VAL A 90 14.82 -18.89 5.48
N SER A 91 13.67 -19.48 5.14
CA SER A 91 12.39 -19.22 5.80
C SER A 91 11.62 -20.53 6.01
N ASP A 92 10.70 -20.56 6.98
CA ASP A 92 9.73 -21.65 7.12
C ASP A 92 8.48 -21.44 6.24
N LEU A 93 8.48 -20.36 5.43
CA LEU A 93 7.34 -19.89 4.68
C LEU A 93 7.75 -19.48 3.25
N SER A 94 7.25 -20.21 2.24
CA SER A 94 7.38 -19.81 0.84
C SER A 94 6.27 -18.83 0.43
N LEU A 95 6.44 -18.16 -0.71
CA LEU A 95 5.36 -17.35 -1.31
C LEU A 95 4.12 -18.19 -1.62
N GLU A 96 4.30 -19.42 -2.10
CA GLU A 96 3.20 -20.36 -2.37
C GLU A 96 2.38 -20.62 -1.11
N MET A 97 3.08 -20.99 -0.03
CA MET A 97 2.46 -21.31 1.26
C MET A 97 1.76 -20.09 1.87
N TRP A 98 2.33 -18.90 1.67
CA TRP A 98 1.75 -17.65 2.16
C TRP A 98 0.46 -17.31 1.41
N ILE A 99 0.49 -17.29 0.07
CA ILE A 99 -0.68 -16.89 -0.73
C ILE A 99 -1.82 -17.91 -0.60
N ASP A 100 -1.51 -19.21 -0.51
CA ASP A 100 -2.48 -20.27 -0.23
C ASP A 100 -3.24 -20.00 1.07
N GLN A 101 -2.52 -19.70 2.15
CA GLN A 101 -3.11 -19.45 3.45
C GLN A 101 -3.97 -18.17 3.48
N VAL A 102 -3.55 -17.11 2.78
CA VAL A 102 -4.34 -15.89 2.65
C VAL A 102 -5.63 -16.14 1.85
N ILE A 103 -5.54 -16.90 0.76
CA ILE A 103 -6.71 -17.31 -0.04
C ILE A 103 -7.69 -18.14 0.80
N GLU A 104 -7.20 -19.16 1.51
CA GLU A 104 -8.05 -20.00 2.36
C GLU A 104 -8.70 -19.22 3.51
N ALA A 105 -7.96 -18.29 4.12
CA ALA A 105 -8.50 -17.38 5.12
C ALA A 105 -9.66 -16.53 4.56
N ASN A 106 -9.49 -16.01 3.34
CA ASN A 106 -10.53 -15.21 2.69
C ASN A 106 -11.75 -16.02 2.27
N LYS A 107 -11.59 -17.28 1.87
CA LYS A 107 -12.71 -18.20 1.61
C LYS A 107 -13.61 -18.41 2.84
N VAL A 108 -13.04 -18.33 4.05
CA VAL A 108 -13.79 -18.43 5.32
C VAL A 108 -14.13 -17.08 5.94
N GLY A 109 -14.01 -15.99 5.17
CA GLY A 109 -14.50 -14.66 5.56
C GLY A 109 -13.55 -13.83 6.44
N LYS A 110 -12.26 -14.16 6.50
CA LYS A 110 -11.29 -13.38 7.29
C LYS A 110 -10.99 -11.97 6.73
N LYS A 111 -11.29 -11.74 5.45
CA LYS A 111 -11.07 -10.46 4.73
C LYS A 111 -9.67 -9.87 4.97
N LYS A 112 -8.70 -10.29 4.17
CA LYS A 112 -7.31 -9.82 4.16
C LYS A 112 -6.92 -9.36 2.77
N GLY A 113 -6.25 -8.22 2.66
CA GLY A 113 -5.50 -7.84 1.48
C GLY A 113 -4.04 -8.25 1.61
N ALA A 114 -3.29 -8.18 0.52
CA ALA A 114 -1.90 -8.63 0.42
C ALA A 114 -1.02 -7.55 -0.18
N LYS A 115 0.15 -7.32 0.42
CA LYS A 115 1.24 -6.50 -0.11
C LYS A 115 2.53 -7.31 -0.12
N LEU A 116 3.11 -7.52 -1.28
CA LEU A 116 4.32 -8.32 -1.46
C LEU A 116 5.50 -7.39 -1.74
N ASP A 117 6.44 -7.28 -0.80
CA ASP A 117 7.62 -6.42 -0.91
C ASP A 117 8.83 -7.17 -1.45
N PHE A 118 9.05 -7.05 -2.77
CA PHE A 118 10.17 -7.69 -3.44
C PHE A 118 11.50 -7.03 -3.06
N LYS A 119 12.43 -7.86 -2.57
CA LYS A 119 13.77 -7.42 -2.17
C LYS A 119 14.86 -7.77 -3.19
N ASP A 120 14.54 -8.64 -4.13
CA ASP A 120 15.45 -9.06 -5.19
C ASP A 120 14.69 -9.24 -6.51
N LEU A 121 15.20 -8.59 -7.57
CA LEU A 121 14.69 -8.74 -8.93
C LEU A 121 14.74 -10.19 -9.41
N SER A 122 15.75 -10.97 -8.97
CA SER A 122 16.01 -12.34 -9.44
C SER A 122 14.83 -13.29 -9.24
N ILE A 123 13.94 -12.99 -8.29
CA ILE A 123 12.80 -13.84 -7.93
C ILE A 123 11.45 -13.28 -8.38
N VAL A 124 11.40 -12.04 -8.89
CA VAL A 124 10.15 -11.36 -9.26
C VAL A 124 9.39 -12.15 -10.32
N GLN A 125 10.04 -12.53 -11.42
CA GLN A 125 9.35 -13.21 -12.52
C GLN A 125 8.76 -14.56 -12.07
N GLN A 126 9.55 -15.38 -11.35
CA GLN A 126 9.07 -16.65 -10.80
C GLN A 126 7.89 -16.45 -9.82
N SER A 127 7.94 -15.39 -9.01
CA SER A 127 6.86 -15.05 -8.09
C SER A 127 5.57 -14.66 -8.81
N LEU A 128 5.68 -13.84 -9.85
CA LEU A 128 4.52 -13.43 -10.65
C LEU A 128 3.92 -14.62 -11.42
N GLU A 129 4.76 -15.50 -11.97
CA GLU A 129 4.31 -16.74 -12.62
C GLU A 129 3.58 -17.66 -11.65
N LEU A 130 4.08 -17.79 -10.41
CA LEU A 130 3.41 -18.53 -9.35
C LEU A 130 2.04 -17.90 -9.04
N LEU A 131 1.99 -16.60 -8.76
CA LEU A 131 0.75 -15.89 -8.45
C LEU A 131 -0.28 -16.00 -9.58
N LYS A 132 0.14 -16.05 -10.85
CA LYS A 132 -0.77 -16.21 -12.00
C LYS A 132 -1.58 -17.49 -11.94
N SER A 133 -1.03 -18.56 -11.35
CA SER A 133 -1.77 -19.81 -11.14
C SER A 133 -2.92 -19.65 -10.13
N TYR A 134 -2.93 -18.56 -9.37
CA TYR A 134 -3.94 -18.21 -8.36
C TYR A 134 -4.88 -17.07 -8.77
N THR A 135 -4.72 -16.44 -9.95
CA THR A 135 -5.50 -15.23 -10.31
C THR A 135 -7.01 -15.39 -10.17
N GLY A 136 -7.58 -16.58 -10.41
CA GLY A 136 -9.00 -16.85 -10.22
C GLY A 136 -9.47 -16.91 -8.76
N GLN A 137 -8.55 -16.93 -7.80
CA GLN A 137 -8.79 -17.03 -6.36
C GLN A 137 -8.37 -15.77 -5.60
N ILE A 138 -7.52 -14.93 -6.20
CA ILE A 138 -7.14 -13.62 -5.64
C ILE A 138 -8.28 -12.65 -5.93
N ASN A 139 -9.22 -12.56 -4.98
CA ASN A 139 -10.40 -11.70 -5.03
C ASN A 139 -10.38 -10.61 -3.93
N PHE A 140 -9.17 -10.21 -3.55
CA PHE A 140 -8.84 -9.25 -2.52
C PHE A 140 -7.74 -8.30 -3.03
N PRO A 141 -7.52 -7.14 -2.39
CA PRO A 141 -6.49 -6.21 -2.81
C PRO A 141 -5.11 -6.87 -2.84
N LEU A 142 -4.42 -6.80 -3.97
CA LEU A 142 -3.06 -7.30 -4.16
C LEU A 142 -2.15 -6.13 -4.56
N TRP A 143 -1.13 -5.90 -3.76
CA TRP A 143 -0.14 -4.84 -3.99
C TRP A 143 1.23 -5.47 -4.26
N LEU A 144 1.91 -4.99 -5.31
CA LEU A 144 3.26 -5.40 -5.68
C LEU A 144 4.21 -4.26 -5.34
N ASN A 145 5.03 -4.47 -4.30
CA ASN A 145 5.91 -3.46 -3.74
C ASN A 145 7.37 -3.70 -4.12
N ALA A 146 8.09 -2.63 -4.44
CA ALA A 146 9.55 -2.66 -4.58
C ALA A 146 10.14 -1.26 -4.43
N ASP A 147 11.35 -1.17 -3.87
CA ASP A 147 12.17 0.03 -3.94
C ASP A 147 12.91 0.05 -5.28
N ILE A 148 12.44 0.88 -6.22
CA ILE A 148 12.94 0.91 -7.61
C ILE A 148 13.83 2.12 -7.92
N LEU A 149 13.90 3.11 -7.03
CA LEU A 149 14.74 4.30 -7.17
C LEU A 149 15.61 4.53 -5.92
N LYS A 150 16.66 5.36 -6.05
CA LYS A 150 17.53 5.72 -4.92
C LYS A 150 16.89 6.82 -4.09
N GLY A 151 16.77 6.59 -2.79
CA GLY A 151 16.05 7.48 -1.89
C GLY A 151 16.92 8.41 -1.06
N PRO A 152 16.29 9.06 -0.07
CA PRO A 152 16.96 9.87 0.92
C PRO A 152 18.03 9.07 1.67
N VAL A 153 19.11 9.75 2.06
CA VAL A 153 20.25 9.15 2.77
C VAL A 153 20.82 7.97 1.97
N LEU A 154 21.58 8.30 0.91
CA LEU A 154 22.20 7.33 0.02
C LEU A 154 23.02 6.31 0.82
N SER A 155 22.53 5.08 0.92
CA SER A 155 23.38 3.96 1.27
C SER A 155 23.95 3.39 -0.02
N GLY A 156 25.22 3.66 -0.30
CA GLY A 156 25.93 3.06 -1.45
C GLY A 156 26.00 1.52 -1.44
N SER A 157 25.38 0.87 -0.46
CA SER A 157 25.27 -0.58 -0.30
C SER A 157 23.88 -1.15 -0.61
N ILE A 158 22.84 -0.31 -0.76
CA ILE A 158 21.47 -0.77 -1.09
C ILE A 158 21.16 -0.27 -2.49
N GLU A 159 21.22 -1.17 -3.45
CA GLU A 159 20.84 -0.88 -4.83
C GLU A 159 19.34 -1.13 -5.01
N PRO A 160 18.61 -0.24 -5.70
CA PRO A 160 17.21 -0.46 -6.03
C PRO A 160 17.02 -1.64 -6.97
N ILE A 161 15.82 -2.20 -6.98
CA ILE A 161 15.37 -3.12 -8.01
C ILE A 161 15.32 -2.38 -9.36
N ASP A 162 15.71 -3.07 -10.44
CA ASP A 162 15.64 -2.53 -11.81
C ASP A 162 14.20 -2.13 -12.16
N ALA A 163 13.96 -0.81 -12.18
CA ALA A 163 12.64 -0.23 -12.36
C ALA A 163 11.95 -0.70 -13.64
N ASP A 164 12.64 -0.63 -14.78
CA ASP A 164 12.05 -0.95 -16.09
C ASP A 164 11.59 -2.41 -16.14
N LYS A 165 12.39 -3.35 -15.60
CA LYS A 165 12.01 -4.77 -15.57
C LYS A 165 10.90 -5.06 -14.60
N PHE A 166 10.99 -4.54 -13.38
CA PHE A 166 9.97 -4.76 -12.35
C PHE A 166 8.60 -4.26 -12.83
N LEU A 167 8.55 -3.03 -13.32
CA LEU A 167 7.35 -2.40 -13.83
C LEU A 167 6.77 -3.17 -15.02
N ALA A 168 7.59 -3.51 -16.01
CA ALA A 168 7.13 -4.28 -17.18
C ALA A 168 6.54 -5.65 -16.80
N TRP A 169 7.21 -6.40 -15.92
CA TRP A 169 6.74 -7.72 -15.51
C TRP A 169 5.45 -7.64 -14.68
N CYS A 170 5.33 -6.65 -13.80
CA CYS A 170 4.12 -6.44 -13.01
C CYS A 170 2.95 -6.05 -13.91
N SER A 171 3.12 -5.11 -14.84
CA SER A 171 2.06 -4.68 -15.76
C SER A 171 1.61 -5.77 -16.72
N GLU A 172 2.54 -6.61 -17.20
CA GLU A 172 2.19 -7.76 -18.03
C GLU A 172 1.42 -8.83 -17.24
N SER A 173 1.76 -9.00 -15.96
CA SER A 173 1.28 -10.12 -15.16
C SER A 173 0.01 -9.84 -14.37
N PHE A 174 -0.09 -8.63 -13.81
CA PHE A 174 -1.14 -8.18 -12.92
C PHE A 174 -1.46 -6.70 -13.18
N PRO A 175 -2.01 -6.35 -14.36
CA PRO A 175 -2.39 -4.97 -14.69
C PRO A 175 -3.47 -4.38 -13.76
N GLN A 176 -4.10 -5.20 -12.92
CA GLN A 176 -5.09 -4.82 -11.90
C GLN A 176 -4.51 -4.61 -10.49
N ALA A 177 -3.27 -5.04 -10.25
CA ALA A 177 -2.65 -4.92 -8.93
C ALA A 177 -2.16 -3.49 -8.70
N THR A 178 -2.27 -3.01 -7.47
CA THR A 178 -1.67 -1.73 -7.08
C THR A 178 -0.15 -1.88 -7.07
N LEU A 179 0.55 -0.96 -7.75
CA LEU A 179 2.01 -0.85 -7.64
C LEU A 179 2.35 0.01 -6.43
N SER A 180 3.14 -0.55 -5.51
CA SER A 180 3.67 0.17 -4.34
C SER A 180 5.17 0.43 -4.54
N VAL A 181 5.51 1.46 -5.31
CA VAL A 181 6.88 1.67 -5.80
C VAL A 181 7.59 2.77 -5.05
N GLY A 182 8.71 2.42 -4.45
CA GLY A 182 9.43 3.23 -3.48
C GLY A 182 10.82 3.63 -3.87
N TRP A 183 11.52 4.16 -2.87
CA TRP A 183 12.92 4.47 -2.95
C TRP A 183 13.68 3.70 -1.87
N THR A 184 14.86 3.22 -2.20
CA THR A 184 15.75 2.63 -1.19
C THR A 184 16.06 3.68 -0.13
N THR A 185 15.83 3.34 1.14
CA THR A 185 16.12 4.23 2.26
C THR A 185 17.01 3.57 3.29
N LYS A 186 17.77 4.40 3.99
CA LYS A 186 18.45 4.01 5.21
C LYS A 186 18.18 5.05 6.28
N PHE A 187 17.85 4.59 7.48
CA PHE A 187 17.80 5.44 8.67
C PHE A 187 18.92 4.98 9.60
N THR A 188 19.81 5.90 9.91
CA THR A 188 20.88 5.71 10.88
C THR A 188 21.04 7.00 11.62
N SER A 189 21.05 6.94 12.96
CA SER A 189 21.07 8.10 13.87
C SER A 189 22.14 9.15 13.57
N SER A 190 23.14 8.83 12.74
CA SER A 190 24.18 9.73 12.21
C SER A 190 23.77 10.61 11.02
N ASP A 191 22.84 10.17 10.17
CA ASP A 191 22.54 10.78 8.86
C ASP A 191 21.09 11.28 8.74
N ASP A 192 20.28 11.05 9.77
CA ASP A 192 18.85 11.29 9.79
C ASP A 192 18.46 12.76 9.86
N ASP A 193 19.39 13.66 10.22
CA ASP A 193 19.13 15.11 10.26
C ASP A 193 18.95 15.72 8.85
N LYS A 194 19.35 14.98 7.80
CA LYS A 194 19.34 15.44 6.40
C LYS A 194 18.46 14.63 5.45
N GLY A 195 17.88 13.52 5.89
CA GLY A 195 17.00 12.72 5.05
C GLY A 195 15.76 13.50 4.59
N THR A 196 15.62 13.65 3.27
CA THR A 196 14.45 14.26 2.62
C THR A 196 14.23 13.67 1.23
N TYR A 197 12.97 13.40 0.88
CA TYR A 197 12.52 13.20 -0.49
C TYR A 197 12.52 14.56 -1.21
N THR A 198 13.55 14.77 -2.03
CA THR A 198 13.71 16.02 -2.78
C THR A 198 12.76 16.07 -3.98
N LYS A 199 12.47 17.29 -4.48
CA LYS A 199 11.71 17.48 -5.72
C LYS A 199 12.25 16.65 -6.89
N LYS A 200 13.59 16.59 -7.03
CA LYS A 200 14.23 15.77 -8.07
C LYS A 200 13.90 14.28 -7.94
N MET A 201 13.83 13.74 -6.72
CA MET A 201 13.53 12.33 -6.49
C MET A 201 12.09 11.98 -6.87
N VAL A 202 11.14 12.87 -6.59
CA VAL A 202 9.73 12.66 -6.96
C VAL A 202 9.48 12.90 -8.45
N GLU A 203 10.18 13.84 -9.08
CA GLU A 203 10.20 14.02 -10.54
C GLU A 203 10.76 12.76 -11.24
N GLU A 204 11.86 12.18 -10.73
CA GLU A 204 12.43 10.95 -11.26
C GLU A 204 11.48 9.75 -11.17
N MET A 205 10.67 9.67 -10.09
CA MET A 205 9.61 8.66 -9.97
C MET A 205 8.52 8.87 -11.03
N SER A 206 8.05 10.11 -11.20
CA SER A 206 7.06 10.46 -12.23
C SER A 206 7.56 10.10 -13.63
N ASP A 207 8.79 10.52 -13.98
CA ASP A 207 9.41 10.22 -15.28
C ASP A 207 9.56 8.71 -15.51
N THR A 208 9.91 7.95 -14.46
CA THR A 208 10.09 6.49 -14.53
C THR A 208 8.76 5.78 -14.82
N LEU A 209 7.68 6.21 -14.17
CA LEU A 209 6.33 5.67 -14.37
C LEU A 209 5.78 6.03 -15.76
N GLU A 210 5.96 7.28 -16.19
CA GLU A 210 5.53 7.73 -17.53
C GLU A 210 6.28 6.96 -18.63
N LYS A 211 7.61 6.84 -18.52
CA LYS A 211 8.45 6.09 -19.45
C LYS A 211 7.98 4.64 -19.60
N ASN A 212 7.56 4.01 -18.52
CA ASN A 212 7.08 2.62 -18.50
C ASN A 212 5.57 2.49 -18.81
N THR A 213 4.88 3.60 -19.13
CA THR A 213 3.46 3.62 -19.49
C THR A 213 2.57 2.94 -18.44
N ILE A 214 2.87 3.21 -17.16
CA ILE A 214 2.11 2.62 -16.06
C ILE A 214 0.70 3.20 -16.01
N THR A 215 -0.28 2.30 -15.94
CA THR A 215 -1.71 2.61 -15.82
C THR A 215 -2.38 1.94 -14.63
N GLN A 216 -1.62 1.11 -13.90
CA GLN A 216 -2.06 0.49 -12.65
C GLN A 216 -2.31 1.55 -11.58
N PRO A 217 -3.15 1.26 -10.57
CA PRO A 217 -3.22 2.06 -9.34
C PRO A 217 -1.83 2.13 -8.68
N ILE A 218 -1.48 3.29 -8.12
CA ILE A 218 -0.15 3.53 -7.54
C ILE A 218 -0.27 3.96 -6.08
N THR A 219 0.63 3.44 -5.25
CA THR A 219 0.94 4.00 -3.95
C THR A 219 2.44 4.22 -3.81
N PHE A 220 2.85 5.27 -3.10
CA PHE A 220 4.25 5.55 -2.83
C PHE A 220 4.59 5.22 -1.37
N PRO A 221 5.41 4.20 -1.09
CA PRO A 221 5.87 3.94 0.26
C PRO A 221 6.89 5.01 0.69
N ILE A 222 6.49 5.84 1.66
CA ILE A 222 7.28 6.96 2.18
C ILE A 222 7.67 6.67 3.63
N ARG A 223 8.97 6.70 3.92
CA ARG A 223 9.46 6.49 5.27
C ARG A 223 9.12 7.67 6.17
N ALA A 224 8.42 7.41 7.27
CA ALA A 224 7.85 8.42 8.17
C ALA A 224 8.89 9.43 8.68
N ALA A 225 10.11 8.97 8.94
CA ALA A 225 11.19 9.79 9.48
C ALA A 225 11.59 11.00 8.61
N PHE A 226 11.26 10.99 7.32
CA PHE A 226 11.67 12.06 6.39
C PHE A 226 10.55 13.04 6.04
N ILE A 227 9.31 12.75 6.43
CA ILE A 227 8.12 13.51 5.98
C ILE A 227 8.19 14.98 6.38
N GLY A 228 8.65 15.30 7.59
CA GLY A 228 8.73 16.69 8.09
C GLY A 228 9.57 17.63 7.21
N ARG A 229 10.47 17.08 6.37
CA ARG A 229 11.30 17.85 5.42
C ARG A 229 10.92 17.62 3.96
N SER A 230 9.80 16.94 3.70
CA SER A 230 9.42 16.48 2.37
C SER A 230 8.00 16.84 1.96
N LEU A 231 7.21 17.48 2.83
CA LEU A 231 5.80 17.84 2.56
C LEU A 231 5.57 18.44 1.17
N GLU A 232 6.30 19.50 0.80
CA GLU A 232 6.15 20.15 -0.52
C GLU A 232 6.43 19.19 -1.69
N SER A 233 7.46 18.35 -1.59
CA SER A 233 7.76 17.36 -2.63
C SER A 233 6.69 16.27 -2.71
N LEU A 234 6.13 15.85 -1.57
CA LEU A 234 5.13 14.78 -1.50
C LEU A 234 3.75 15.27 -1.98
N GLU A 235 3.38 16.51 -1.67
CA GLU A 235 2.19 17.18 -2.23
C GLU A 235 2.33 17.28 -3.76
N TRP A 236 3.49 17.73 -4.25
CA TRP A 236 3.73 17.78 -5.69
C TRP A 236 3.63 16.40 -6.35
N LEU A 237 4.10 15.34 -5.69
CA LEU A 237 4.09 13.98 -6.25
C LEU A 237 2.66 13.49 -6.52
N VAL A 238 1.74 13.65 -5.55
CA VAL A 238 0.35 13.21 -5.71
C VAL A 238 -0.43 14.12 -6.68
N ASP A 239 -0.08 15.41 -6.77
CA ASP A 239 -0.65 16.31 -7.78
C ASP A 239 -0.18 15.94 -9.20
N ALA A 240 1.09 15.56 -9.35
CA ALA A 240 1.69 15.19 -10.63
C ALA A 240 1.19 13.82 -11.14
N ILE A 241 0.79 12.94 -10.22
CA ILE A 241 0.30 11.59 -10.52
C ILE A 241 -1.09 11.46 -9.85
N PRO A 242 -2.14 11.97 -10.52
CA PRO A 242 -3.50 11.91 -9.99
C PRO A 242 -3.93 10.48 -9.66
N ASP A 243 -4.84 10.34 -8.69
CA ASP A 243 -5.37 9.07 -8.20
C ASP A 243 -4.33 8.14 -7.54
N SER A 244 -3.08 8.60 -7.37
CA SER A 244 -2.09 7.90 -6.56
C SER A 244 -2.29 8.15 -5.07
N THR A 245 -1.76 7.25 -4.26
CA THR A 245 -1.78 7.34 -2.80
C THR A 245 -0.37 7.35 -2.22
N ILE A 246 -0.25 7.66 -0.94
CA ILE A 246 0.98 7.53 -0.16
C ILE A 246 0.77 6.46 0.91
N THR A 247 1.72 5.54 1.05
CA THR A 247 1.79 4.61 2.19
C THR A 247 2.92 5.03 3.11
N VAL A 248 2.60 5.68 4.22
CA VAL A 248 3.61 6.05 5.21
C VAL A 248 4.01 4.80 6.00
N TRP A 249 5.29 4.44 5.98
CA TRP A 249 5.81 3.30 6.74
C TRP A 249 6.93 3.72 7.69
N SER A 250 7.18 2.93 8.74
CA SER A 250 8.29 3.21 9.65
C SER A 250 8.84 1.97 10.37
N SER A 251 10.14 1.95 10.64
CA SER A 251 10.70 1.01 11.62
C SER A 251 10.40 1.48 13.05
N ALA A 252 10.27 0.54 13.99
CA ALA A 252 10.11 0.85 15.42
C ALA A 252 11.26 1.69 16.01
N SER A 253 12.43 1.69 15.36
CA SER A 253 13.61 2.47 15.74
C SER A 253 13.65 3.88 15.15
N ASP A 254 12.80 4.18 14.18
CA ASP A 254 12.81 5.49 13.53
C ASP A 254 12.30 6.56 14.50
N ASP A 255 12.95 7.73 14.47
CA ASP A 255 12.45 8.94 15.12
C ASP A 255 11.50 9.64 14.14
N ILE A 256 10.23 9.78 14.53
CA ILE A 256 9.18 10.30 13.66
C ILE A 256 8.58 11.59 14.20
N ASP A 257 8.32 12.54 13.29
CA ASP A 257 7.53 13.72 13.60
C ASP A 257 6.05 13.44 13.32
N VAL A 258 5.32 13.07 14.38
CA VAL A 258 3.88 12.78 14.29
C VAL A 258 3.08 13.99 13.78
N GLN A 259 3.49 15.23 14.08
CA GLN A 259 2.77 16.40 13.59
C GLN A 259 2.96 16.56 12.07
N ALA A 260 4.13 16.21 11.54
CA ALA A 260 4.34 16.16 10.10
C ALA A 260 3.47 15.08 9.41
N LEU A 261 3.21 13.94 10.07
CA LEU A 261 2.30 12.92 9.54
C LEU A 261 0.86 13.44 9.44
N ILE A 262 0.40 14.15 10.47
CA ILE A 262 -0.92 14.81 10.47
C ILE A 262 -0.97 15.88 9.36
N ALA A 263 0.07 16.71 9.25
CA ALA A 263 0.15 17.73 8.22
C ALA A 263 0.09 17.15 6.81
N LEU A 264 0.84 16.06 6.53
CA LEU A 264 0.78 15.38 5.24
C LEU A 264 -0.65 14.94 4.92
N ARG A 265 -1.28 14.20 5.85
CA ARG A 265 -2.65 13.69 5.68
C ARG A 265 -3.66 14.81 5.44
N ASP A 266 -3.53 15.94 6.14
CA ASP A 266 -4.44 17.08 5.96
C ASP A 266 -4.17 17.85 4.67
N ASN A 267 -2.94 17.86 4.17
CA ASN A 267 -2.56 18.58 2.95
C ASN A 267 -2.97 17.84 1.68
N VAL A 268 -2.79 16.51 1.63
CA VAL A 268 -3.06 15.72 0.40
C VAL A 268 -4.45 15.08 0.34
N GLY A 269 -5.17 15.02 1.46
CA GLY A 269 -6.48 14.37 1.54
C GLY A 269 -6.47 13.11 2.41
N HIS A 270 -7.60 12.86 3.08
CA HIS A 270 -7.74 11.72 4.01
C HIS A 270 -7.89 10.40 3.25
N ASP A 271 -8.36 10.48 2.01
CA ASP A 271 -8.53 9.41 1.02
C ASP A 271 -7.25 9.15 0.20
N VAL A 272 -6.10 9.74 0.59
CA VAL A 272 -4.83 9.63 -0.16
C VAL A 272 -3.71 8.96 0.64
N VAL A 273 -3.83 8.85 1.98
CA VAL A 273 -2.70 8.41 2.83
C VAL A 273 -3.03 7.22 3.73
N TYR A 274 -2.26 6.13 3.57
CA TYR A 274 -2.20 4.97 4.46
C TYR A 274 -1.07 5.12 5.49
N PHE A 275 -1.20 4.45 6.64
CA PHE A 275 -0.18 4.44 7.70
C PHE A 275 0.13 3.01 8.17
N ASP A 276 1.29 2.47 7.77
CA ASP A 276 1.89 1.24 8.26
C ASP A 276 2.94 1.57 9.34
N LEU A 277 2.45 1.83 10.56
CA LEU A 277 3.29 2.26 11.68
C LEU A 277 3.36 1.18 12.79
N PRO A 278 4.53 1.02 13.43
CA PRO A 278 4.66 0.23 14.66
C PRO A 278 3.70 0.71 15.75
N GLU A 279 3.19 -0.21 16.58
CA GLU A 279 2.13 0.04 17.58
C GLU A 279 2.31 1.33 18.39
N LYS A 280 3.52 1.58 18.91
CA LYS A 280 3.81 2.79 19.70
C LYS A 280 3.67 4.08 18.88
N GLN A 281 4.13 4.05 17.63
CA GLN A 281 4.06 5.19 16.72
C GLN A 281 2.63 5.40 16.22
N GLN A 282 1.92 4.31 15.87
CA GLN A 282 0.50 4.35 15.50
C GLN A 282 -0.34 4.98 16.61
N LYS A 283 -0.17 4.55 17.86
CA LYS A 283 -0.87 5.13 18.99
C LYS A 283 -0.62 6.64 19.14
N ALA A 284 0.62 7.08 18.95
CA ALA A 284 0.95 8.50 19.02
C ALA A 284 0.29 9.29 17.88
N PHE A 285 0.24 8.71 16.67
CA PHE A 285 -0.48 9.26 15.53
C PHE A 285 -1.99 9.37 15.80
N ASP A 286 -2.63 8.31 16.30
CA ASP A 286 -4.06 8.32 16.61
C ASP A 286 -4.41 9.37 17.68
N GLU A 287 -3.60 9.48 18.74
CA GLU A 287 -3.77 10.52 19.76
C GLU A 287 -3.64 11.93 19.18
N ALA A 288 -2.72 12.14 18.21
CA ALA A 288 -2.56 13.42 17.54
C ALA A 288 -3.71 13.73 16.58
N LYS A 289 -4.21 12.74 15.84
CA LYS A 289 -5.37 12.83 14.94
C LYS A 289 -6.62 13.30 15.70
N VAL A 290 -6.91 12.70 16.87
CA VAL A 290 -8.04 13.12 17.72
C VAL A 290 -7.87 14.57 18.22
N LYS A 291 -6.66 14.96 18.62
CA LYS A 291 -6.37 16.35 19.05
C LYS A 291 -6.54 17.36 17.91
N SER A 292 -6.15 17.00 16.68
CA SER A 292 -6.34 17.86 15.50
C SER A 292 -7.83 18.10 15.22
N LEU A 293 -8.63 17.02 15.21
CA LEU A 293 -10.08 17.08 14.98
C LEU A 293 -10.81 17.91 16.04
N THR A 294 -10.49 17.71 17.31
CA THR A 294 -11.09 18.49 18.43
C THR A 294 -10.71 19.97 18.35
N SER A 295 -9.46 20.28 17.97
CA SER A 295 -9.00 21.67 17.79
C SER A 295 -9.67 22.35 16.61
N ALA A 296 -9.87 21.64 15.49
CA ALA A 296 -10.63 22.13 14.35
C ALA A 296 -12.09 22.43 14.75
N ALA A 297 -12.76 21.48 15.40
CA ALA A 297 -14.14 21.65 15.87
C ALA A 297 -14.29 22.83 16.84
N ALA A 298 -13.32 23.01 17.76
CA ALA A 298 -13.30 24.16 18.66
C ALA A 298 -13.17 25.49 17.89
N LYS A 299 -12.26 25.58 16.89
CA LYS A 299 -12.14 26.78 16.04
C LYS A 299 -13.42 27.09 15.28
N PHE A 300 -14.11 26.07 14.76
CA PHE A 300 -15.43 26.25 14.13
C PHE A 300 -16.50 26.77 15.11
N ASN A 301 -16.49 26.30 16.36
CA ASN A 301 -17.42 26.78 17.40
C ASN A 301 -17.11 28.20 17.93
N PHE A 302 -15.92 28.75 17.66
CA PHE A 302 -15.51 30.08 18.10
C PHE A 302 -15.69 31.18 17.03
N PHE A 303 -16.23 30.87 15.84
CA PHE A 303 -16.69 31.91 14.92
C PHE A 303 -17.91 32.63 15.54
N PRO A 304 -17.88 33.96 15.72
CA PRO A 304 -18.99 34.67 16.33
C PRO A 304 -20.25 34.56 15.46
N GLN A 305 -21.37 34.17 16.06
CA GLN A 305 -22.71 34.14 15.45
C GLN A 305 -23.28 35.52 15.07
N ASN A 306 -22.44 36.53 14.86
CA ASN A 306 -22.87 37.87 14.48
C ASN A 306 -22.51 38.16 13.02
N ILE A 307 -23.27 37.59 12.09
CA ILE A 307 -23.40 38.13 10.74
C ILE A 307 -24.89 38.18 10.38
N ASN A 308 -25.56 39.25 10.81
CA ASN A 308 -26.77 39.72 10.13
C ASN A 308 -26.33 40.53 8.90
N ALA A 309 -26.11 39.85 7.77
CA ALA A 309 -26.27 40.43 6.43
C ALA A 309 -26.14 39.34 5.35
N TRP A 310 -27.19 39.21 4.53
CA TRP A 310 -27.34 38.33 3.35
C TRP A 310 -27.76 36.89 3.62
N ALA A 311 -29.00 36.75 4.11
CA ALA A 311 -29.81 35.58 3.83
C ALA A 311 -30.13 35.52 2.32
N THR A 312 -29.57 34.53 1.62
CA THR A 312 -30.19 33.64 0.61
C THR A 312 -29.09 32.94 -0.18
N ALA A 313 -28.58 31.79 0.33
CA ALA A 313 -27.91 30.72 -0.46
C ALA A 313 -27.33 29.57 0.40
N GLY A 314 -27.22 29.69 1.73
CA GLY A 314 -26.44 28.76 2.55
C GLY A 314 -27.19 27.87 3.55
N VAL A 315 -28.32 27.25 3.18
CA VAL A 315 -29.08 26.34 4.09
C VAL A 315 -29.10 24.88 3.59
N ALA A 316 -28.21 24.50 2.67
CA ALA A 316 -28.17 23.11 2.17
C ALA A 316 -27.11 22.20 2.82
N LEU A 317 -26.13 22.72 3.58
CA LEU A 317 -25.02 21.89 4.09
C LEU A 317 -24.96 21.69 5.62
N ALA A 318 -25.85 22.31 6.40
CA ALA A 318 -25.84 22.14 7.86
C ALA A 318 -26.75 21.01 8.38
N SER A 319 -27.44 20.28 7.50
CA SER A 319 -28.45 19.27 7.88
C SER A 319 -27.97 17.81 7.75
N ALA A 320 -26.77 17.55 7.23
CA ALA A 320 -26.32 16.18 6.97
C ALA A 320 -25.56 15.52 8.14
N LEU A 321 -25.04 16.31 9.09
CA LEU A 321 -24.20 15.79 10.20
C LEU A 321 -24.92 15.65 11.55
N ALA A 322 -26.22 15.96 11.62
CA ALA A 322 -27.02 15.82 12.84
C ALA A 322 -28.12 14.72 12.77
N ALA A 323 -28.19 13.95 11.67
CA ALA A 323 -29.20 12.90 11.49
C ALA A 323 -28.70 11.46 11.71
N LEU A 324 -27.42 11.27 12.07
CA LEU A 324 -26.83 9.93 12.26
C LEU A 324 -26.63 9.51 13.73
N TYR A 325 -27.19 10.28 14.69
CA TYR A 325 -27.10 9.95 16.13
C TYR A 325 -28.44 9.90 16.87
N LEU A 326 -29.56 9.86 16.15
CA LEU A 326 -30.88 9.67 16.74
C LEU A 326 -31.73 8.74 15.87
N TYR A 327 -31.47 7.45 15.92
CA TYR A 327 -32.49 6.39 15.93
C TYR A 327 -31.83 5.10 16.43
N GLU A 328 -32.56 4.38 17.30
CA GLU A 328 -32.22 3.07 17.90
C GLU A 328 -31.81 2.00 16.88
#